data_AF-A0A969BUL6-F1
#
_entry.id   AF-A0A969BUL6-F1
#
_cell.length_a   1.000
_cell.length_b   1.000
_cell.length_c   1.000
_cell.angle_alpha   90.00
_cell.angle_beta   90.00
_cell.angle_gamma   90.00
#
_symmetry.space_group_name_H-M   'P 1'
#
loop_
_entity.id
_entity.type
_entity.pdbx_description
1 polymer ?
#
loop_
_entity_poly.entity_id
_entity_poly.type
_entity_poly.pdbx_seq_one_letter_code
_entity_poly.pdbx_strand_id
1 'polypeptide(L)'
;MYSEEVDLCSRIGKANWSLHWVPHAQIVHYGGQSTQQVAASMFLRLYQGKVIYFRKNHGAPTSRYYKLILLAAGVARLVVSPLALFEHAQRRKRHLALTKSYWQLLTHLPSF
;
A
#
# COMPACT_ATOMS: atom_id res chain seq x y z
N MET A 1 0.47 -4.33 8.00
CA MET A 1 -0.17 -4.20 6.68
C MET A 1 0.19 -2.87 6.02
N TYR A 2 0.51 -1.83 6.79
CA TYR A 2 0.80 -0.47 6.35
C TYR A 2 2.27 -0.07 6.64
N SER A 3 3.17 -1.05 6.75
CA SER A 3 4.60 -0.90 7.09
C SER A 3 4.92 -0.60 8.57
N GLU A 4 3.91 -0.51 9.44
CA GLU A 4 4.06 -0.40 10.90
C GLU A 4 4.79 -1.60 11.51
N GLU A 5 4.47 -2.80 11.05
CA GLU A 5 5.09 -4.06 11.49
C GLU A 5 6.55 -4.15 11.06
N VAL A 6 6.84 -3.68 9.84
CA VAL A 6 8.21 -3.68 9.31
C VAL A 6 9.06 -2.64 10.07
N ASP A 7 8.48 -1.47 10.35
CA ASP A 7 9.13 -0.45 11.19
C ASP A 7 9.40 -0.97 12.60
N LEU A 8 8.44 -1.68 13.21
CA LEU A 8 8.62 -2.29 14.52
C LEU A 8 9.76 -3.31 14.51
N CYS A 9 9.78 -4.25 13.57
CA CYS A 9 10.86 -5.24 13.45
C CYS A 9 12.23 -4.56 13.24
N SER A 10 12.30 -3.52 12.42
CA SER A 10 13.52 -2.71 12.22
C SER A 10 13.99 -2.06 13.53
N ARG A 11 13.07 -1.51 14.32
CA ARG A 11 13.38 -0.90 15.63
C ARG A 11 13.85 -1.92 16.65
N ILE A 12 13.22 -3.08 16.72
CA ILE A 12 13.61 -4.21 17.59
C ILE A 12 15.05 -4.62 17.25
N GLY A 13 15.36 -4.81 15.95
CA GLY A 13 16.72 -5.13 15.51
C GLY A 13 17.74 -4.04 15.86
N LYS A 14 17.42 -2.77 15.63
CA LYS A 14 18.27 -1.61 16.00
C LYS A 14 18.52 -1.51 17.51
N ALA A 15 17.61 -2.01 18.34
CA ALA A 15 17.75 -2.04 19.79
C ALA A 15 18.56 -3.26 20.28
N ASN A 16 19.03 -4.13 19.38
CA ASN A 16 19.68 -5.42 19.69
C ASN A 16 18.77 -6.41 20.44
N TRP A 17 17.45 -6.33 20.22
CA TRP A 17 16.50 -7.31 20.75
C TRP A 17 16.41 -8.49 19.78
N SER A 18 16.17 -9.69 20.33
CA SER A 18 16.01 -10.89 19.51
C SER A 18 14.64 -10.94 18.82
N LEU A 19 14.62 -11.36 17.55
CA LEU A 19 13.41 -11.63 16.78
C LEU A 19 13.25 -13.15 16.64
N HIS A 20 12.19 -13.72 17.18
CA HIS A 20 11.94 -15.16 17.12
C HIS A 20 10.75 -15.47 16.22
N TRP A 21 10.89 -16.49 15.39
CA TRP A 21 9.81 -17.05 14.59
C TRP A 21 9.30 -18.34 15.23
N VAL A 22 7.97 -18.47 15.39
CA VAL A 22 7.33 -19.62 16.03
C VAL A 22 6.47 -20.35 14.99
N PRO A 23 7.01 -21.34 14.27
CA PRO A 23 6.30 -21.98 13.15
C PRO A 23 5.10 -22.83 13.59
N HIS A 24 5.06 -23.26 14.85
CA HIS A 24 3.96 -24.06 15.41
C HIS A 24 2.73 -23.22 15.80
N ALA A 25 2.85 -21.89 15.84
CA ALA A 25 1.74 -21.02 16.17
C ALA A 25 0.70 -21.02 15.04
N GLN A 26 -0.57 -21.19 15.40
CA GLN A 26 -1.69 -21.16 14.45
C GLN A 26 -2.53 -19.91 14.69
N ILE A 27 -2.80 -19.16 13.62
CA ILE A 27 -3.55 -17.90 13.68
C ILE A 27 -4.60 -17.92 12.55
N VAL A 28 -5.86 -17.66 12.90
CA VAL A 28 -6.93 -17.46 11.90
C VAL A 28 -6.98 -15.99 11.53
N HIS A 29 -6.76 -15.67 10.24
CA HIS A 29 -6.85 -14.31 9.73
C HIS A 29 -8.07 -14.16 8.82
N TYR A 30 -9.05 -13.39 9.30
CA TYR A 30 -10.19 -12.97 8.48
C TYR A 30 -9.79 -11.82 7.55
N GLY A 31 -9.32 -12.18 6.35
CA GLY A 31 -8.64 -11.28 5.42
C GLY A 31 -9.44 -10.03 5.05
N GLY A 32 -8.91 -8.86 5.45
CA GLY A 32 -9.42 -7.57 5.03
C GLY A 32 -10.81 -7.20 5.55
N GLN A 33 -11.35 -7.91 6.54
CA GLN A 33 -12.73 -7.69 7.02
C GLN A 33 -12.95 -6.26 7.57
N SER A 34 -11.96 -5.69 8.25
CA SER A 34 -12.00 -4.28 8.69
C SER A 34 -11.69 -3.32 7.53
N THR A 35 -10.76 -3.69 6.65
CA THR A 35 -10.33 -2.84 5.53
C THR A 35 -11.41 -2.66 4.47
N GLN A 36 -12.21 -3.69 4.21
CA GLN A 36 -13.27 -3.67 3.19
C GLN A 36 -14.33 -2.60 3.47
N GLN A 37 -14.60 -2.31 4.74
CA GLN A 37 -15.57 -1.30 5.17
C GLN A 37 -15.15 0.12 4.75
N VAL A 38 -13.85 0.36 4.63
CA VAL A 38 -13.24 1.67 4.35
C VAL A 38 -12.10 1.53 3.31
N ALA A 39 -12.35 0.75 2.26
CA ALA A 39 -11.29 0.27 1.35
C ALA A 39 -10.46 1.39 0.70
N ALA A 40 -11.09 2.49 0.30
CA ALA A 40 -10.40 3.60 -0.35
C ALA A 40 -9.44 4.34 0.60
N SER A 41 -9.88 4.66 1.82
CA SER A 41 -9.02 5.35 2.79
C SER A 41 -7.89 4.43 3.26
N MET A 42 -8.15 3.15 3.46
CA MET A 42 -7.10 2.19 3.83
C MET A 42 -6.11 1.97 2.70
N PHE A 43 -6.54 2.02 1.43
CA PHE A 43 -5.62 2.02 0.29
C PHE A 43 -4.66 3.21 0.34
N LEU A 44 -5.15 4.42 0.66
CA LEU A 44 -4.27 5.58 0.82
C LEU A 44 -3.33 5.42 2.02
N ARG A 45 -3.83 4.94 3.18
CA ARG A 45 -3.01 4.65 4.36
C ARG A 45 -1.89 3.66 4.06
N LEU A 46 -2.12 2.68 3.18
CA LEU A 46 -1.13 1.69 2.77
C LEU A 46 0.08 2.34 2.13
N TYR A 47 -0.14 3.24 1.18
CA TYR A 47 0.95 3.92 0.50
C TYR A 47 1.56 5.03 1.35
N GLN A 48 0.75 5.73 2.16
CA GLN A 48 1.25 6.71 3.13
C GLN A 48 2.23 6.06 4.12
N GLY A 49 1.85 4.93 4.71
CA GLY A 49 2.69 4.19 5.64
C GLY A 49 4.01 3.74 5.02
N LYS A 50 4.00 3.29 3.76
CA LYS A 50 5.21 2.98 3.00
C LYS A 50 6.10 4.20 2.77
N VAL A 51 5.53 5.34 2.36
CA VAL A 51 6.28 6.60 2.17
C VAL A 51 6.95 7.04 3.47
N ILE A 52 6.22 6.99 4.60
CA ILE A 52 6.73 7.30 5.94
C ILE A 52 7.87 6.34 6.31
N TYR A 53 7.68 5.03 6.10
CA TYR A 53 8.70 4.01 6.36
C TYR A 53 9.99 4.27 5.59
N PHE A 54 9.89 4.51 4.27
CA PHE A 54 11.06 4.79 3.44
C PHE A 54 11.76 6.08 3.86
N ARG A 55 11.00 7.13 4.18
CA ARG A 55 11.59 8.38 4.67
C ARG A 55 12.34 8.19 5.99
N LYS A 56 11.73 7.45 6.93
CA LYS A 56 12.27 7.22 8.27
C LYS A 56 13.50 6.30 8.26
N ASN A 57 13.47 5.23 7.47
CA ASN A 57 14.50 4.20 7.50
C ASN A 57 15.57 4.34 6.41
N HIS A 58 15.28 5.05 5.31
CA HIS A 58 16.17 5.19 4.16
C HIS A 58 16.36 6.64 3.68
N GLY A 59 15.80 7.62 4.39
CA GLY A 59 15.99 9.04 4.11
C GLY A 59 15.07 9.62 3.02
N ALA A 60 15.14 10.95 2.87
CA ALA A 60 14.29 11.71 1.95
C ALA A 60 14.49 11.36 0.45
N PRO A 61 15.72 11.12 -0.07
CA PRO A 61 15.92 10.78 -1.47
C PRO A 61 15.20 9.49 -1.88
N THR A 62 15.33 8.44 -1.06
CA THR A 62 14.67 7.15 -1.27
C THR A 62 13.14 7.29 -1.24
N SER A 63 12.61 8.09 -0.30
CA SER A 63 11.17 8.38 -0.25
C SER A 63 10.67 9.11 -1.50
N ARG A 64 11.43 10.07 -2.02
CA ARG A 64 11.10 10.78 -3.27
C ARG A 64 11.12 9.85 -4.48
N TYR A 65 12.14 8.99 -4.57
CA TYR A 65 12.22 7.97 -5.61
C TYR A 65 11.03 7.00 -5.56
N TYR A 66 10.67 6.54 -4.35
CA TYR A 66 9.49 5.70 -4.15
C TYR A 66 8.20 6.40 -4.62
N LYS A 67 8.02 7.69 -4.33
CA LYS A 67 6.89 8.47 -4.86
C LYS A 67 6.88 8.55 -6.38
N LEU A 68 8.04 8.69 -7.03
CA LEU A 68 8.13 8.68 -8.50
C LEU A 68 7.68 7.33 -9.08
N ILE A 69 8.06 6.21 -8.45
CA ILE A 69 7.57 4.88 -8.84
C ILE A 69 6.05 4.80 -8.68
N LEU A 70 5.49 5.30 -7.57
CA LEU A 70 4.04 5.31 -7.36
C LEU A 70 3.32 6.17 -8.39
N LEU A 71 3.89 7.33 -8.75
CA LEU A 71 3.36 8.20 -9.80
C LEU A 71 3.33 7.46 -11.14
N ALA A 72 4.46 6.90 -11.58
CA ALA A 72 4.57 6.18 -12.84
C ALA A 72 3.61 4.98 -12.90
N ALA A 73 3.59 4.15 -11.85
CA ALA A 73 2.71 2.99 -11.76
C ALA A 73 1.22 3.38 -11.71
N GLY A 74 0.89 4.46 -11.00
CA GLY A 74 -0.48 4.99 -10.93
C GLY A 74 -0.95 5.50 -12.29
N VAL A 75 -0.14 6.30 -12.97
CA VAL A 75 -0.43 6.81 -14.33
C VAL A 75 -0.59 5.65 -15.31
N ALA A 76 0.33 4.68 -15.33
CA ALA A 76 0.24 3.52 -16.21
C ALA A 76 -1.09 2.75 -16.03
N ARG A 77 -1.53 2.56 -14.78
CA ARG A 77 -2.82 1.90 -14.49
C ARG A 77 -4.02 2.70 -14.99
N LEU A 78 -3.99 4.03 -14.86
CA LEU A 78 -5.05 4.89 -15.39
C LEU A 78 -5.10 4.86 -16.91
N VAL A 79 -3.95 4.87 -17.59
CA VAL A 79 -3.85 4.78 -19.05
C VAL A 79 -4.41 3.46 -19.58
N VAL A 80 -4.19 2.36 -18.86
CA VAL A 80 -4.68 1.02 -19.24
C VAL A 80 -6.17 0.82 -18.85
N SER A 81 -6.69 1.62 -17.91
CA SER A 81 -8.06 1.46 -17.38
C SER A 81 -9.19 1.46 -18.43
N PRO A 82 -9.15 2.18 -19.57
CA PRO A 82 -10.18 2.09 -20.60
C PRO A 82 -10.37 0.68 -21.17
N LEU A 83 -9.33 -0.18 -21.13
CA LEU A 83 -9.45 -1.58 -21.55
C LEU A 83 -10.43 -2.38 -20.69
N ALA A 84 -10.77 -1.89 -19.48
CA ALA A 84 -11.79 -2.49 -18.61
C ALA A 84 -13.18 -2.53 -19.26
N LEU A 85 -13.44 -1.73 -20.29
CA LEU A 85 -14.72 -1.71 -21.00
C LEU A 85 -15.01 -3.06 -21.68
N PHE A 86 -13.97 -3.81 -22.05
CA PHE A 86 -14.07 -5.15 -22.65
C PHE A 86 -14.21 -6.27 -21.61
N GLU A 87 -14.18 -5.96 -20.31
CA GLU A 87 -14.28 -6.96 -19.25
C GLU A 87 -15.75 -7.27 -18.88
N HIS A 88 -15.98 -8.48 -18.37
CA HIS A 88 -17.25 -8.86 -17.75
C HIS A 88 -17.64 -7.89 -16.61
N ALA A 89 -18.95 -7.67 -16.43
CA ALA A 89 -19.50 -6.64 -15.54
C ALA A 89 -18.92 -6.65 -14.12
N GLN A 90 -18.72 -7.83 -13.52
CA GLN A 90 -18.16 -7.94 -12.17
C GLN A 90 -16.67 -7.56 -12.11
N ARG A 91 -15.88 -7.97 -13.11
CA ARG A 91 -14.45 -7.63 -13.20
C ARG A 91 -14.28 -6.14 -13.48
N ARG A 92 -15.09 -5.59 -14.39
CA ARG A 92 -15.15 -4.16 -14.70
C ARG A 92 -15.44 -3.31 -13.46
N LYS A 93 -16.43 -3.69 -12.63
CA LYS A 93 -16.72 -2.97 -11.36
C LYS A 93 -15.50 -2.92 -10.44
N ARG A 94 -14.82 -4.05 -10.27
CA ARG A 94 -13.61 -4.13 -9.43
C ARG A 94 -12.46 -3.31 -10.02
N HIS A 95 -12.26 -3.37 -11.32
CA HIS A 95 -11.25 -2.59 -12.03
C HIS A 95 -11.49 -1.09 -11.82
N LEU A 96 -12.71 -0.60 -12.09
CA LEU A 96 -13.05 0.81 -11.91
C LEU A 96 -12.90 1.28 -10.46
N ALA A 97 -13.23 0.44 -9.48
CA ALA A 97 -12.99 0.74 -8.07
C ALA A 97 -11.49 0.92 -7.76
N LEU A 98 -10.63 0.06 -8.31
CA LEU A 98 -9.18 0.19 -8.18
C LEU A 98 -8.66 1.45 -8.91
N THR A 99 -9.14 1.73 -10.12
CA THR A 99 -8.80 2.95 -10.87
C THR A 99 -9.11 4.19 -10.06
N LYS A 100 -10.28 4.24 -9.40
CA LYS A 100 -10.64 5.32 -8.49
C LYS A 100 -9.65 5.46 -7.32
N SER A 101 -9.24 4.36 -6.71
CA SER A 101 -8.23 4.37 -5.63
C SER A 101 -6.86 4.88 -6.12
N TYR A 102 -6.42 4.50 -7.32
CA TYR A 102 -5.18 5.00 -7.92
C TYR A 102 -5.27 6.48 -8.27
N TRP A 103 -6.41 6.94 -8.80
CA TRP A 103 -6.65 8.37 -9.02
C TRP A 103 -6.52 9.15 -7.71
N GLN A 104 -7.17 8.70 -6.64
CA GLN A 104 -7.07 9.32 -5.31
C GLN A 104 -5.65 9.30 -4.77
N LEU A 105 -4.89 8.22 -5.00
CA LEU A 105 -3.50 8.13 -4.58
C LEU A 105 -2.65 9.20 -5.26
N LEU A 106 -2.82 9.41 -6.57
CA LEU A 106 -2.05 10.41 -7.31
C LEU A 106 -2.37 11.84 -6.89
N THR A 107 -3.64 12.15 -6.63
CA THR A 107 -4.04 13.50 -6.18
C THR A 107 -3.58 13.81 -4.76
N HIS A 108 -3.39 12.80 -3.91
CA HIS A 108 -2.93 12.98 -2.53
C HIS A 108 -1.43 12.74 -2.35
N LEU A 109 -0.71 12.22 -3.36
CA LEU A 109 0.72 11.92 -3.29
C LEU A 109 1.61 13.10 -2.84
N PRO A 110 1.34 14.37 -3.23
CA PRO A 110 2.13 15.52 -2.77
C PRO A 110 2.01 15.78 -1.26
N SER A 111 0.87 15.39 -0.66
CA SER A 111 0.55 15.63 0.76
C SER A 111 1.11 14.57 1.72
N PHE A 112 1.50 13.41 1.19
CA PHE A 112 2.21 12.36 1.93
C PHE A 112 3.71 12.66 1.97
#